data_AF-A0A7S2LNS5-F1
#
_entry.id   AF-A0A7S2LNS5-F1
#
_cell.length_a   1.000
_cell.length_b   1.000
_cell.length_c   1.000
_cell.angle_alpha   90.00
_cell.angle_beta   90.00
_cell.angle_gamma   90.00
#
_symmetry.space_group_name_H-M   'P 1'
#
loop_
_entity.id
_entity.type
_entity.pdbx_description
1 polymer ?
#
loop_
_entity_poly.entity_id
_entity_poly.type
_entity_poly.pdbx_seq_one_letter_code
_entity_poly.pdbx_strand_id
1 'polypeptide(L)'
;TVGPERLLIQPSFDNKRGFFERVDAVLQNDAFMHPQGISYASNVIAYDPEKALKGKESGAVVFKEGEKALKFLNNPRNRPWIQKDPRMCITLKTWLPLLDAPPAAVFSYRHPLEVAKSMEKRDGATVFPISRGLRLWIVYNMRAIQNSENLCRVMTSNESLMTDTKK
;
A
#
# COMPACT_ATOMS: atom_id res chain seq x y z
N THR A 1 7.98 11.61 -9.35
CA THR A 1 6.67 12.29 -9.50
C THR A 1 5.56 11.26 -9.36
N VAL A 2 4.39 11.62 -8.83
CA VAL A 2 3.27 10.69 -8.55
C VAL A 2 2.21 10.65 -9.67
N GLY A 3 2.46 11.32 -10.79
CA GLY A 3 1.50 11.50 -11.88
C GLY A 3 0.61 12.74 -11.71
N PRO A 4 -0.30 12.99 -12.66
CA PRO A 4 -1.18 14.15 -12.63
C PRO A 4 -2.16 14.10 -11.45
N GLU A 5 -2.40 15.25 -10.82
CA GLU A 5 -3.13 15.43 -9.55
C GLU A 5 -4.52 14.78 -9.53
N ARG A 6 -5.21 14.71 -10.67
CA ARG A 6 -6.51 14.03 -10.81
C ARG A 6 -6.49 12.53 -10.53
N LEU A 7 -5.32 11.90 -10.50
CA LEU A 7 -5.14 10.47 -10.22
C LEU A 7 -4.75 10.21 -8.77
N LEU A 8 -4.70 11.24 -7.93
CA LEU A 8 -4.37 11.17 -6.52
C LEU A 8 -5.64 11.09 -5.66
N ILE A 9 -5.58 10.41 -4.51
CA ILE A 9 -6.72 10.43 -3.57
C ILE A 9 -6.93 11.88 -3.13
N GLN A 10 -8.15 12.36 -3.36
CA GLN A 10 -8.59 13.71 -3.01
C GLN A 10 -8.36 13.99 -1.51
N PRO A 11 -8.15 15.26 -1.13
CA PRO A 11 -7.97 15.66 0.26
C PRO A 11 -9.08 15.12 1.17
N SER A 12 -8.71 14.45 2.26
CA SER A 12 -9.59 14.25 3.42
C SER A 12 -9.26 15.32 4.48
N PHE A 13 -10.13 15.51 5.47
CA PHE A 13 -10.06 16.56 6.49
C PHE A 13 -8.67 16.68 7.17
N ASP A 14 -7.93 15.56 7.22
CA ASP A 14 -6.57 15.47 7.80
C ASP A 14 -5.40 15.75 6.84
N ASN A 15 -5.60 15.97 5.53
CA ASN A 15 -4.49 16.22 4.60
C ASN A 15 -4.84 17.19 3.46
N LYS A 16 -4.57 18.47 3.69
CA LYS A 16 -4.87 19.60 2.78
C LYS A 16 -4.13 19.58 1.42
N ARG A 17 -3.16 18.68 1.20
CA ARG A 17 -2.39 18.56 -0.07
C ARG A 17 -2.74 17.33 -0.92
N GLY A 18 -3.77 16.56 -0.54
CA GLY A 18 -4.09 15.28 -1.17
C GLY A 18 -3.09 14.18 -0.78
N PHE A 19 -3.41 12.92 -1.08
CA PHE A 19 -2.48 11.82 -0.84
C PHE A 19 -1.63 11.57 -2.10
N PHE A 20 -0.33 11.31 -1.92
CA PHE A 20 0.61 10.93 -2.98
C PHE A 20 0.35 9.53 -3.60
N GLU A 21 -0.85 8.98 -3.41
CA GLU A 21 -1.22 7.62 -3.79
C GLU A 21 -1.99 7.68 -5.11
N ARG A 22 -1.59 6.86 -6.10
CA ARG A 22 -2.44 6.72 -7.28
C ARG A 22 -3.69 5.92 -6.95
N VAL A 23 -4.85 6.52 -7.23
CA VAL A 23 -6.17 5.95 -6.97
C VAL A 23 -6.38 4.64 -7.71
N ASP A 24 -5.83 4.50 -8.92
CA ASP A 24 -6.00 3.27 -9.68
C ASP A 24 -5.26 2.06 -9.06
N ALA A 25 -4.05 2.25 -8.54
CA ALA A 25 -3.37 1.21 -7.76
C ALA A 25 -4.13 0.88 -6.46
N VAL A 26 -4.68 1.90 -5.78
CA VAL A 26 -5.51 1.76 -4.57
C VAL A 26 -6.77 0.95 -4.85
N LEU A 27 -7.51 1.29 -5.90
CA LEU A 27 -8.72 0.57 -6.32
C LEU A 27 -8.39 -0.85 -6.80
N GLN A 28 -7.26 -1.03 -7.48
CA GLN A 28 -6.86 -2.37 -7.90
C GLN A 28 -6.43 -3.26 -6.72
N ASN A 29 -5.83 -2.69 -5.66
CA ASN A 29 -5.61 -3.42 -4.41
C ASN A 29 -6.93 -3.93 -3.82
N ASP A 30 -7.98 -3.10 -3.80
CA ASP A 30 -9.31 -3.53 -3.35
C ASP A 30 -9.89 -4.64 -4.24
N ALA A 31 -9.74 -4.53 -5.56
CA ALA A 31 -10.19 -5.57 -6.49
C ALA A 31 -9.46 -6.91 -6.31
N PHE A 32 -8.19 -6.91 -5.90
CA PHE A 32 -7.47 -8.13 -5.55
C PHE A 32 -7.90 -8.74 -4.21
N MET A 33 -8.19 -7.89 -3.21
CA MET A 33 -8.46 -8.31 -1.84
C MET A 33 -9.92 -8.74 -1.62
N HIS A 34 -10.89 -8.02 -2.21
CA HIS A 34 -12.31 -8.22 -1.93
C HIS A 34 -12.83 -9.63 -2.28
N PRO A 35 -12.50 -10.24 -3.43
CA PRO A 35 -12.92 -11.61 -3.74
C PRO A 35 -12.36 -12.69 -2.80
N GLN A 36 -11.36 -12.33 -1.98
CA GLN A 36 -10.78 -13.20 -0.96
C GLN A 36 -11.38 -12.96 0.44
N GLY A 37 -12.36 -12.06 0.57
CA GLY A 37 -12.94 -11.68 1.87
C GLY A 37 -11.98 -10.87 2.74
N ILE A 38 -11.10 -10.10 2.10
CA ILE A 38 -10.02 -9.33 2.75
C ILE A 38 -10.28 -7.84 2.54
N SER A 39 -10.02 -7.06 3.59
CA SER A 39 -9.99 -5.59 3.53
C SER A 39 -8.68 -5.08 4.11
N TYR A 40 -8.48 -3.76 4.15
CA TYR A 40 -7.28 -3.17 4.75
C TYR A 40 -7.08 -3.56 6.23
N ALA A 41 -8.14 -3.93 6.95
CA ALA A 41 -8.12 -4.18 8.39
C ALA A 41 -8.67 -5.56 8.82
N SER A 42 -9.09 -6.38 7.87
CA SER A 42 -9.75 -7.66 8.14
C SER A 42 -9.13 -8.75 7.27
N ASN A 43 -8.82 -9.89 7.87
CA ASN A 43 -8.28 -11.09 7.20
C ASN A 43 -7.00 -10.88 6.37
N VAL A 44 -6.29 -9.77 6.58
CA VAL A 44 -5.08 -9.38 5.81
C VAL A 44 -4.03 -10.48 5.76
N ILE A 45 -3.88 -11.24 6.85
CA ILE A 45 -2.92 -12.35 6.92
C ILE A 45 -3.24 -13.49 5.94
N ALA A 46 -4.49 -13.63 5.50
CA ALA A 46 -4.93 -14.70 4.61
C ALA A 46 -4.79 -14.35 3.12
N TYR A 47 -4.22 -13.18 2.79
CA TYR A 47 -4.07 -12.76 1.39
C TYR A 47 -3.18 -13.72 0.61
N ASP A 48 -3.72 -14.23 -0.50
CA ASP A 48 -3.05 -15.11 -1.44
C ASP A 48 -2.78 -14.36 -2.76
N PRO A 49 -1.50 -14.09 -3.11
CA PRO A 49 -1.16 -13.40 -4.33
C PRO A 49 -1.41 -14.23 -5.59
N GLU A 50 -1.31 -15.57 -5.52
CA GLU A 50 -1.56 -16.45 -6.66
C GLU A 50 -3.05 -16.50 -6.98
N LYS A 51 -3.90 -16.55 -5.96
CA LYS A 51 -5.36 -16.47 -6.15
C LYS A 51 -5.76 -15.17 -6.83
N ALA A 52 -5.12 -14.05 -6.46
CA ALA A 52 -5.35 -12.77 -7.12
C ALA A 52 -4.90 -12.78 -8.61
N LEU A 53 -3.74 -13.36 -8.91
CA LEU A 53 -3.23 -13.47 -10.28
C LEU A 53 -4.09 -14.39 -11.16
N LYS A 54 -4.44 -15.59 -10.67
CA LYS A 54 -5.35 -16.52 -11.36
C LYS A 54 -6.73 -15.88 -11.56
N GLY A 55 -7.19 -15.11 -10.57
CA GLY A 55 -8.43 -14.34 -10.68
C GLY A 55 -8.36 -13.30 -11.80
N LYS A 56 -7.24 -12.59 -11.94
CA LYS A 56 -7.00 -11.67 -13.06
C LYS A 56 -6.98 -12.41 -14.40
N GLU A 57 -6.26 -13.52 -14.51
CA GLU A 57 -6.12 -14.29 -15.76
C GLU A 57 -7.45 -14.88 -16.24
N SER A 58 -8.28 -15.37 -15.33
CA SER A 58 -9.61 -15.90 -15.63
C SER A 58 -10.69 -14.83 -15.82
N GLY A 59 -10.38 -13.55 -15.56
CA GLY A 59 -11.34 -12.45 -15.60
C GLY A 59 -12.25 -12.36 -14.37
N ALA A 60 -12.10 -13.24 -13.38
CA ALA A 60 -12.83 -13.19 -12.10
C ALA A 60 -12.47 -11.96 -11.24
N VAL A 61 -11.27 -11.42 -11.42
CA VAL A 61 -10.83 -10.14 -10.83
C VAL A 61 -10.77 -9.10 -11.95
N VAL A 62 -11.61 -8.06 -11.84
CA VAL A 62 -11.57 -6.91 -12.75
C VAL A 62 -10.21 -6.21 -12.61
N PHE A 63 -9.52 -6.01 -13.74
CA PHE A 63 -8.15 -5.47 -13.77
C PHE A 63 -8.03 -4.09 -14.44
N LYS A 64 -9.16 -3.42 -14.71
CA LYS A 64 -9.22 -2.13 -15.42
C LYS A 64 -8.37 -1.03 -14.77
N GLU A 65 -8.37 -0.94 -13.44
CA GLU A 65 -7.57 0.06 -12.73
C GLU A 65 -6.09 -0.36 -12.70
N GLY A 66 -5.81 -1.65 -12.64
CA GLY A 66 -4.47 -2.22 -12.79
C GLY A 66 -3.83 -1.92 -14.14
N GLU A 67 -4.59 -1.93 -15.24
CA GLU A 67 -4.09 -1.53 -16.56
C GLU A 67 -3.64 -0.06 -16.58
N LYS A 68 -4.44 0.84 -16.00
CA LYS A 68 -4.09 2.26 -15.86
C LYS A 68 -2.89 2.46 -14.92
N ALA A 69 -2.80 1.63 -13.88
CA ALA A 69 -1.67 1.59 -12.97
C ALA A 69 -0.39 1.25 -13.76
N LEU A 70 -0.36 0.09 -14.40
CA LEU A 70 0.78 -0.43 -15.15
C LEU A 70 1.19 0.47 -16.32
N LYS A 71 0.24 1.08 -17.05
CA LYS A 71 0.56 2.03 -18.13
C LYS A 71 1.45 3.18 -17.65
N PHE A 72 1.30 3.61 -16.40
CA PHE A 72 2.17 4.61 -15.80
C PHE A 72 3.44 4.00 -15.21
N LEU A 73 3.30 2.93 -14.40
CA LEU A 73 4.40 2.32 -13.64
C LEU A 73 5.47 1.70 -14.55
N ASN A 74 5.06 1.08 -15.65
CA ASN A 74 5.95 0.43 -16.61
C ASN A 74 6.52 1.39 -17.65
N ASN A 75 5.96 2.60 -17.81
CA ASN A 75 6.49 3.58 -18.75
C ASN A 75 7.83 4.16 -18.27
N PRO A 76 8.96 3.93 -18.99
CA PRO A 76 10.27 4.42 -18.58
C PRO A 76 10.36 5.95 -18.46
N ARG A 77 9.53 6.69 -19.22
CA ARG A 77 9.49 8.16 -19.18
C ARG A 77 8.94 8.74 -17.88
N ASN A 78 8.27 7.93 -17.06
CA ASN A 78 7.70 8.36 -15.79
C ASN A 78 8.65 8.12 -14.60
N ARG A 79 9.86 7.57 -14.84
CA ARG A 79 10.82 7.29 -13.78
C ARG A 79 11.62 8.56 -13.41
N PRO A 80 11.93 8.80 -12.12
CA PRO A 80 11.51 8.02 -10.96
C PRO A 80 10.05 8.34 -10.54
N TRP A 81 9.34 7.28 -10.14
CA TRP A 81 8.01 7.35 -9.55
C TRP A 81 8.00 6.72 -8.16
N ILE A 82 7.00 7.09 -7.36
CA ILE A 82 6.71 6.47 -6.07
C ILE A 82 5.23 6.11 -6.07
N GLN A 83 4.92 4.85 -5.76
CA GLN A 83 3.57 4.42 -5.43
C GLN A 83 3.52 4.11 -3.94
N LYS A 84 2.68 4.86 -3.21
CA LYS A 84 2.43 4.63 -1.80
C LYS A 84 0.99 4.17 -1.64
N ASP A 85 0.78 3.12 -0.86
CA ASP A 85 -0.48 2.66 -0.27
C ASP A 85 -0.06 1.61 0.76
N PRO A 86 -0.51 1.66 2.02
CA PRO A 86 -0.12 0.68 3.04
C PRO A 86 -0.31 -0.77 2.59
N ARG A 87 -1.35 -1.06 1.81
CA ARG A 87 -1.70 -2.40 1.31
C ARG A 87 -0.75 -2.91 0.24
N MET A 88 0.08 -2.04 -0.35
CA MET A 88 1.09 -2.48 -1.31
C MET A 88 2.00 -3.54 -0.72
N CYS A 89 2.30 -3.49 0.59
CA CYS A 89 3.13 -4.53 1.21
C CYS A 89 2.44 -5.90 1.28
N ILE A 90 1.11 -5.92 1.26
CA ILE A 90 0.28 -7.13 1.25
C ILE A 90 0.16 -7.65 -0.18
N THR A 91 -0.16 -6.76 -1.13
CA THR A 91 -0.39 -7.10 -2.54
C THR A 91 0.89 -7.13 -3.38
N LEU A 92 2.06 -6.87 -2.80
CA LEU A 92 3.33 -6.70 -3.51
C LEU A 92 3.64 -7.88 -4.44
N LYS A 93 3.46 -9.11 -3.94
CA LYS A 93 3.72 -10.34 -4.72
C LYS A 93 2.76 -10.51 -5.91
N THR A 94 1.58 -9.89 -5.88
CA THR A 94 0.66 -9.82 -7.03
C THR A 94 1.15 -8.78 -8.05
N TRP A 95 1.68 -7.65 -7.60
CA TRP A 95 2.16 -6.58 -8.48
C TRP A 95 3.51 -6.89 -9.15
N LEU A 96 4.45 -7.50 -8.43
CA LEU A 96 5.81 -7.75 -8.93
C LEU A 96 5.88 -8.43 -10.31
N PRO A 97 5.16 -9.54 -10.59
CA PRO A 97 5.20 -10.17 -11.91
C PRO A 97 4.55 -9.34 -13.02
N LEU A 98 3.84 -8.26 -12.68
CA LEU A 98 3.18 -7.37 -13.64
C LEU A 98 4.02 -6.13 -13.98
N LEU A 99 5.11 -5.89 -13.25
CA LEU A 99 6.01 -4.76 -13.46
C LEU A 99 7.14 -5.14 -14.43
N ASP A 100 7.50 -4.23 -15.34
CA ASP A 100 8.58 -4.46 -16.32
C ASP A 100 9.99 -4.50 -15.68
N ALA A 101 10.12 -3.98 -14.46
CA ALA A 101 11.36 -3.98 -13.70
C ALA A 101 11.08 -4.04 -12.19
N PRO A 102 11.96 -4.70 -11.40
CA PRO A 102 11.79 -4.77 -9.96
C PRO A 102 11.94 -3.37 -9.33
N PRO A 103 10.98 -2.92 -8.50
CA PRO A 103 11.08 -1.65 -7.79
C PRO A 103 11.99 -1.79 -6.56
N ALA A 104 12.45 -0.65 -6.02
CA ALA A 104 12.95 -0.58 -4.65
C ALA A 104 11.77 -0.43 -3.67
N ALA A 105 11.86 -1.07 -2.51
CA ALA A 105 10.89 -0.93 -1.43
C ALA A 105 11.39 0.06 -0.37
N VAL A 106 10.59 1.09 -0.09
CA VAL A 106 10.87 2.07 0.96
C VAL A 106 10.01 1.78 2.17
N PHE A 107 10.65 1.50 3.30
CA PHE A 107 10.03 1.23 4.58
C PHE A 107 10.08 2.48 5.45
N SER A 108 8.93 2.89 5.98
CA SER A 108 8.88 3.91 7.04
C SER A 108 8.47 3.25 8.34
N TYR A 109 9.41 3.18 9.28
CA TYR A 109 9.15 2.69 10.62
C TYR A 109 8.42 3.75 11.45
N ARG A 110 7.41 3.30 12.18
CA ARG A 110 6.74 4.07 13.23
C ARG A 110 6.44 3.14 14.40
N HIS A 111 6.65 3.64 15.62
CA HIS A 111 6.47 2.86 16.84
C HIS A 111 5.05 2.27 16.89
N PRO A 112 4.89 0.96 17.18
CA PRO A 112 3.61 0.26 17.08
C PRO A 112 2.50 0.89 17.94
N LEU A 113 2.84 1.35 19.15
CA LEU A 113 1.87 2.00 20.04
C LEU A 113 1.37 3.34 19.47
N GLU A 114 2.21 4.10 18.78
CA GLU A 114 1.78 5.35 18.15
C GLU A 114 0.83 5.09 16.99
N VAL A 115 1.10 4.05 16.20
CA VAL A 115 0.22 3.65 15.10
C VAL A 115 -1.13 3.20 15.65
N ALA A 116 -1.13 2.36 16.68
CA ALA A 116 -2.36 1.88 17.33
C ALA A 116 -3.19 3.04 17.92
N LYS A 117 -2.56 3.95 18.67
CA LYS A 117 -3.22 5.16 19.20
C LYS A 117 -3.75 6.07 18.09
N SER A 118 -3.02 6.19 16.99
CA SER A 118 -3.46 6.98 15.84
C SER A 118 -4.69 6.38 15.17
N MET A 119 -4.78 5.05 15.05
CA MET A 119 -5.96 4.36 14.51
C MET A 119 -7.15 4.48 15.46
N GLU A 120 -6.94 4.25 16.75
CA GLU A 120 -7.97 4.41 17.79
C GLU A 120 -8.55 5.83 17.79
N LYS A 121 -7.69 6.86 17.72
CA LYS A 121 -8.13 8.25 17.66
C LYS A 121 -8.97 8.55 16.41
N ARG A 122 -8.63 7.95 15.27
CA ARG A 122 -9.32 8.19 13.98
C ARG A 122 -10.65 7.45 13.88
N ASP A 123 -10.65 6.17 14.23
CA ASP A 123 -11.78 5.26 13.95
C ASP A 123 -12.61 4.93 15.21
N GLY A 124 -12.14 5.35 16.40
CA GLY A 124 -12.77 5.13 17.70
C GLY A 124 -12.36 3.80 18.35
N ALA A 125 -12.27 3.79 19.69
CA ALA A 125 -11.83 2.64 20.47
C ALA A 125 -12.72 1.39 20.34
N THR A 126 -14.00 1.57 20.01
CA THR A 126 -14.92 0.45 19.74
C THR A 126 -14.58 -0.28 18.44
N VAL A 127 -14.16 0.44 17.41
CA VAL A 127 -13.86 -0.12 16.08
C VAL A 127 -12.39 -0.57 16.02
N PHE A 128 -11.50 0.27 16.54
CA PHE A 128 -10.05 0.07 16.58
C PHE A 128 -9.51 0.27 18.01
N PRO A 129 -9.71 -0.72 18.90
CA PRO A 129 -8.99 -0.73 20.18
C PRO A 129 -7.48 -0.89 19.92
N ILE A 130 -6.66 -0.41 20.85
CA ILE A 130 -5.18 -0.51 20.78
C ILE A 130 -4.70 -1.92 20.39
N SER A 131 -5.29 -2.97 20.96
CA SER A 131 -4.92 -4.37 20.65
C SER A 131 -5.10 -4.71 19.17
N ARG A 132 -6.17 -4.23 18.52
CA ARG A 132 -6.41 -4.40 17.09
C ARG A 132 -5.38 -3.63 16.26
N GLY A 133 -5.09 -2.38 16.64
CA GLY A 133 -4.08 -1.56 15.98
C GLY A 133 -2.68 -2.21 16.03
N LEU A 134 -2.28 -2.73 17.18
CA LEU A 134 -1.02 -3.46 17.36
C LEU A 134 -0.95 -4.73 16.49
N ARG A 135 -2.03 -5.54 16.49
CA ARG A 135 -2.11 -6.74 15.64
C ARG A 135 -1.97 -6.37 14.16
N LEU A 136 -2.65 -5.32 13.72
CA LEU A 136 -2.58 -4.88 12.33
C LEU A 136 -1.17 -4.41 11.96
N TRP A 137 -0.52 -3.65 12.86
CA TRP A 137 0.86 -3.22 12.69
C TRP A 137 1.81 -4.41 12.50
N ILE A 138 1.69 -5.46 13.33
CA ILE A 138 2.53 -6.67 13.22
C ILE A 138 2.34 -7.32 11.85
N VAL A 139 1.08 -7.53 11.43
CA VAL A 139 0.78 -8.20 10.16
C VAL A 139 1.34 -7.43 8.98
N TYR A 140 1.14 -6.10 8.92
CA TYR A 140 1.62 -5.28 7.82
C TYR A 140 3.15 -5.24 7.75
N ASN A 141 3.84 -5.09 8.88
CA ASN A 141 5.31 -5.04 8.89
C ASN A 141 5.92 -6.41 8.57
N MET A 142 5.36 -7.49 9.12
CA MET A 142 5.78 -8.85 8.79
C MET A 142 5.63 -9.13 7.29
N ARG A 143 4.46 -8.84 6.71
CA ARG A 143 4.20 -9.04 5.28
C ARG A 143 5.07 -8.14 4.41
N ALA A 144 5.32 -6.91 4.84
CA ALA A 144 6.24 -6.02 4.13
C ALA A 144 7.64 -6.62 4.03
N ILE A 145 8.19 -7.16 5.13
CA ILE A 145 9.51 -7.81 5.12
C ILE A 145 9.50 -9.07 4.26
N GLN A 146 8.52 -9.96 4.44
CA GLN A 146 8.42 -11.23 3.70
C GLN A 146 8.26 -11.01 2.19
N ASN A 147 7.34 -10.15 1.79
CA ASN A 147 7.00 -9.99 0.38
C ASN A 147 8.07 -9.22 -0.41
N SER A 148 8.97 -8.51 0.28
CA SER A 148 10.05 -7.72 -0.32
C SER A 148 11.43 -8.35 -0.20
N GLU A 149 11.55 -9.60 0.25
CA GLU A 149 12.82 -10.27 0.55
C GLU A 149 13.89 -10.15 -0.56
N ASN A 150 13.47 -10.17 -1.82
CA ASN A 150 14.35 -10.13 -3.00
C ASN A 150 14.43 -8.74 -3.66
N LEU A 151 13.96 -7.68 -2.99
CA LEU A 151 14.01 -6.32 -3.52
C LEU A 151 15.11 -5.52 -2.81
N CYS A 152 15.61 -4.48 -3.48
CA CYS A 152 16.35 -3.43 -2.79
C CYS A 152 15.44 -2.78 -1.74
N ARG A 153 15.90 -2.72 -0.48
CA ARG A 153 15.14 -2.14 0.63
C ARG A 153 15.86 -0.94 1.19
N VAL A 154 15.14 0.17 1.30
CA VAL A 154 15.58 1.38 2.00
C VAL A 154 14.69 1.55 3.23
N MET A 155 15.30 1.69 4.41
CA MET A 155 14.57 1.90 5.66
C MET A 155 14.76 3.34 6.12
N THR A 156 13.67 3.97 6.53
CA THR A 156 13.64 5.27 7.19
C THR A 156 12.70 5.19 8.39
N SER A 157 12.71 6.21 9.24
CA SER A 157 11.79 6.34 10.36
C SER A 157 11.02 7.65 10.26
N ASN A 158 9.80 7.69 10.82
CA ASN A 158 9.03 8.93 10.87
C ASN A 158 9.80 10.05 11.60
N GLU A 159 10.55 9.70 12.64
CA GLU A 159 11.38 10.66 13.37
C GLU A 159 12.45 11.26 12.46
N SER A 160 13.23 10.41 11.76
CA SER A 160 14.28 10.84 10.84
C SER A 160 13.75 11.74 9.71
N LEU A 161 12.55 11.45 9.20
CA LEU A 161 11.91 12.27 8.15
C LEU A 161 11.45 13.65 8.68
N MET A 162 11.05 13.73 9.94
CA MET A 162 10.60 15.00 10.55
C MET A 162 11.78 15.89 10.96
N THR A 163 12.92 15.30 11.35
CA THR A 163 14.11 16.03 11.77
C THR A 163 14.98 16.52 10.62
N ASP A 164 14.95 15.86 9.47
CA ASP A 164 15.76 16.21 8.28
C ASP A 164 14.89 16.71 7.12
N THR A 165 14.01 17.68 7.41
CA THR A 165 13.35 18.46 6.36
C THR A 165 14.27 19.58 5.90
N LYS A 166 15.17 19.28 4.95
CA LYS A 166 15.85 20.37 4.23
C LYS A 166 14.78 21.23 3.52
N LYS A 167 14.75 22.51 3.89
CA LYS A 167 13.97 23.57 3.22
C LYS A 167 14.35 23.69 1.75
#